data_AF-A0A7Z7BLI8-F1
#
_entry.id   AF-A0A7Z7BLI8-F1
#
_cell.length_a   1.000
_cell.length_b   1.000
_cell.length_c   1.000
_cell.angle_alpha   90.00
_cell.angle_beta   90.00
_cell.angle_gamma   90.00
#
_symmetry.space_group_name_H-M   'P 1'
#
loop_
_entity.id
_entity.type
_entity.pdbx_description
1 polymer ?
#
loop_
_entity_poly.entity_id
_entity_poly.type
_entity_poly.pdbx_seq_one_letter_code
_entity_poly.pdbx_strand_id
1 'polypeptide(L)'
;MLNFLLETEYNAARPMGNVAASELNVVISAWLVGLEPEVSRVLSRCLDWLDRAIAADEKFGANQDLHRRNLHWAKAIAYWMETGSDAVEWESARVFEEAAWRYEKRPWPTNEIVRDGLDDYMAFAYQTGDESSLDGYEHGIEMYERWVDSQPPQLSKVLKPREYAYALCLYHARPDIAHQYSYDTASLFTAGRRMLRGNLESRWFGAGQYIRGATWLKIVHRCGDQLLSPLDTIRKAYDDMPNVKS
;
A
#
# COMPACT_ATOMS: atom_id res chain seq x y z
N MET A 1 -7.25 -20.96 13.19
CA MET A 1 -6.34 -19.92 12.66
C MET A 1 -6.09 -18.84 13.71
N LEU A 2 -7.14 -18.27 14.31
CA LEU A 2 -7.00 -17.22 15.33
C LEU A 2 -6.15 -17.64 16.54
N ASN A 3 -6.35 -18.84 17.11
CA ASN A 3 -5.53 -19.32 18.24
C ASN A 3 -4.04 -19.40 17.91
N PHE A 4 -3.69 -19.85 16.69
CA PHE A 4 -2.29 -19.91 16.25
C PHE A 4 -1.64 -18.52 16.23
N LEU A 5 -2.33 -17.50 15.70
CA LEU A 5 -1.86 -16.11 15.77
C LEU A 5 -1.70 -15.66 17.21
N LEU A 6 -2.72 -15.88 18.03
CA LEU A 6 -2.78 -15.44 19.41
C LEU A 6 -1.70 -16.05 20.30
N GLU A 7 -1.26 -17.27 19.99
CA GLU A 7 -0.24 -18.04 20.72
C GLU A 7 1.16 -17.91 20.12
N THR A 8 1.33 -17.23 18.97
CA THR A 8 2.67 -17.10 18.37
C THR A 8 3.56 -16.23 19.25
N GLU A 9 4.69 -16.79 19.66
CA GLU A 9 5.72 -16.12 20.46
C GLU A 9 6.92 -15.72 19.61
N TYR A 10 7.68 -14.75 20.11
CA TYR A 10 8.90 -14.31 19.46
C TYR A 10 9.95 -15.44 19.47
N ASN A 11 10.55 -15.71 18.30
CA ASN A 11 11.61 -16.67 18.16
C ASN A 11 12.74 -16.09 17.29
N ALA A 12 13.88 -15.79 17.92
CA ALA A 12 15.04 -15.18 17.26
C ALA A 12 15.65 -16.04 16.13
N ALA A 13 15.35 -17.34 16.08
CA ALA A 13 15.81 -18.22 15.00
C ALA A 13 14.90 -18.19 13.76
N ARG A 14 13.80 -17.43 13.79
CA ARG A 14 12.86 -17.26 12.68
C ARG A 14 12.91 -15.83 12.15
N PRO A 15 12.56 -15.61 10.86
CA PRO A 15 12.42 -14.27 10.31
C PRO A 15 11.13 -13.62 10.84
N MET A 16 11.18 -13.13 12.07
CA MET A 16 10.02 -12.61 12.79
C MET A 16 9.40 -11.37 12.14
N GLY A 17 10.16 -10.59 11.38
CA GLY A 17 9.62 -9.51 10.56
C GLY A 17 8.71 -10.04 9.45
N ASN A 18 9.17 -11.07 8.73
CA ASN A 18 8.33 -11.76 7.73
C ASN A 18 7.09 -12.41 8.38
N VAL A 19 7.24 -13.00 9.57
CA VAL A 19 6.11 -13.55 10.33
C VAL A 19 5.10 -12.44 10.66
N ALA A 20 5.56 -11.30 11.18
CA ALA A 20 4.71 -10.15 11.50
C ALA A 20 3.96 -9.62 10.26
N ALA A 21 4.63 -9.50 9.11
CA ALA A 21 3.98 -9.11 7.86
C ALA A 21 2.89 -10.11 7.42
N SER A 22 3.12 -11.42 7.62
CA SER A 22 2.11 -12.44 7.38
C SER A 22 0.94 -12.34 8.37
N GLU A 23 1.21 -12.11 9.65
CA GLU A 23 0.19 -11.95 10.67
C GLU A 23 -0.67 -10.70 10.43
N LEU A 24 -0.06 -9.61 10.00
CA LEU A 24 -0.75 -8.37 9.63
C LEU A 24 -1.78 -8.58 8.52
N ASN A 25 -1.48 -9.43 7.52
CA ASN A 25 -2.48 -9.79 6.50
C ASN A 25 -3.72 -10.45 7.15
N VAL A 26 -3.52 -11.28 8.17
CA VAL A 26 -4.63 -11.91 8.89
C VAL A 26 -5.36 -10.88 9.77
N VAL A 27 -4.67 -9.96 10.41
CA VAL A 27 -5.29 -8.86 11.17
C VAL A 27 -6.21 -8.03 10.27
N ILE A 28 -5.76 -7.63 9.09
CA ILE A 28 -6.60 -6.90 8.11
C ILE A 28 -7.81 -7.75 7.70
N SER A 29 -7.62 -9.05 7.46
CA SER A 29 -8.72 -9.95 7.14
C SER A 29 -9.74 -10.08 8.28
N ALA A 30 -9.29 -10.05 9.53
CA ALA A 30 -10.13 -10.11 10.72
C ALA A 30 -10.93 -8.80 10.90
N TRP A 31 -10.32 -7.65 10.63
CA TRP A 31 -11.00 -6.35 10.65
C TRP A 31 -12.15 -6.27 9.64
N LEU A 32 -11.98 -6.85 8.44
CA LEU A 32 -13.04 -6.94 7.44
C LEU A 32 -14.29 -7.66 7.98
N VAL A 33 -14.10 -8.73 8.76
CA VAL A 33 -15.22 -9.54 9.29
C VAL A 33 -15.63 -9.15 10.73
N GLY A 34 -15.19 -7.99 11.21
CA GLY A 34 -15.61 -7.45 12.51
C GLY A 34 -14.93 -8.06 13.73
N LEU A 35 -13.83 -8.81 13.56
CA LEU A 35 -13.06 -9.45 14.63
C LEU A 35 -11.89 -8.58 15.13
N GLU A 36 -12.05 -7.25 15.11
CA GLU A 36 -11.01 -6.31 15.55
C GLU A 36 -10.66 -6.47 17.04
N PRO A 37 -11.62 -6.59 17.99
CA PRO A 37 -11.30 -6.73 19.41
C PRO A 37 -10.41 -7.94 19.72
N GLU A 38 -10.61 -9.04 18.99
CA GLU A 38 -9.91 -10.31 19.17
C GLU A 38 -8.46 -10.28 18.67
N VAL A 39 -8.15 -9.42 17.69
CA VAL A 39 -6.81 -9.30 17.08
C VAL A 39 -6.06 -8.04 17.47
N SER A 40 -6.67 -7.13 18.25
CA SER A 40 -6.07 -5.87 18.71
C SER A 40 -4.63 -6.03 19.21
N ARG A 41 -4.37 -6.98 20.11
CA ARG A 41 -3.02 -7.27 20.64
C ARG A 41 -2.02 -7.80 19.61
N VAL A 42 -2.50 -8.39 18.52
CA VAL A 42 -1.64 -8.92 17.45
C VAL A 42 -1.05 -7.77 16.65
N LEU A 43 -1.81 -6.69 16.44
CA LEU A 43 -1.34 -5.50 15.72
C LEU A 43 -0.13 -4.86 16.41
N SER A 44 -0.24 -4.55 17.70
CA SER A 44 0.87 -3.96 18.47
C SER A 44 2.10 -4.87 18.52
N ARG A 45 1.89 -6.19 18.59
CA ARG A 45 2.99 -7.18 18.53
C ARG A 45 3.66 -7.21 17.16
N CYS A 46 2.90 -7.12 16.08
CA CYS A 46 3.45 -7.02 14.73
C CYS A 46 4.37 -5.81 14.60
N LEU A 47 3.98 -4.66 15.16
CA LEU A 47 4.81 -3.46 15.16
C LEU A 47 6.14 -3.66 15.88
N ASP A 48 6.13 -4.20 17.11
CA ASP A 48 7.37 -4.52 17.85
C ASP A 48 8.29 -5.47 17.06
N TRP A 49 7.73 -6.49 16.41
CA TRP A 49 8.52 -7.44 15.64
C TRP A 49 9.08 -6.84 14.35
N LEU A 50 8.29 -5.99 13.67
CA LEU A 50 8.74 -5.26 12.48
C LEU A 50 9.85 -4.27 12.84
N ASP A 51 9.74 -3.56 13.97
CA ASP A 51 10.78 -2.66 14.47
C ASP A 51 12.10 -3.39 14.69
N ARG A 52 12.05 -4.52 15.39
CA ARG A 52 13.25 -5.34 15.64
C ARG A 52 13.84 -5.87 14.34
N ALA A 53 13.01 -6.35 13.41
CA ALA A 53 13.47 -6.90 12.14
C ALA A 53 14.11 -5.83 11.24
N ILE A 54 13.54 -4.63 11.19
CA ILE A 54 14.10 -3.49 10.46
C ILE A 54 15.42 -3.06 11.10
N ALA A 55 15.47 -2.91 12.42
CA ALA A 55 16.69 -2.51 13.15
C ALA A 55 17.83 -3.54 12.99
N ALA A 56 17.50 -4.83 12.93
CA ALA A 56 18.46 -5.91 12.71
C ALA A 56 18.80 -6.16 11.23
N ASP A 57 18.17 -5.43 10.30
CA ASP A 57 18.27 -5.67 8.85
C ASP A 57 18.06 -7.16 8.50
N GLU A 58 16.96 -7.72 9.02
CA GLU A 58 16.58 -9.14 8.93
C GLU A 58 16.85 -9.70 7.53
N LYS A 59 17.49 -10.88 7.47
CA LYS A 59 17.79 -11.55 6.21
C LYS A 59 16.73 -12.58 5.89
N PHE A 60 16.04 -12.40 4.77
CA PHE A 60 15.05 -13.34 4.29
C PHE A 60 14.87 -13.24 2.76
N GLY A 61 14.64 -14.37 2.11
CA GLY A 61 14.46 -14.44 0.66
C GLY A 61 15.74 -14.23 -0.15
N ALA A 62 15.59 -14.23 -1.48
CA ALA A 62 16.72 -14.11 -2.41
C ALA A 62 17.13 -12.65 -2.67
N ASN A 63 16.19 -11.71 -2.60
CA ASN A 63 16.43 -10.29 -2.84
C ASN A 63 16.22 -9.52 -1.52
N GLN A 64 17.32 -9.04 -0.95
CA GLN A 64 17.28 -8.36 0.35
C GLN A 64 16.47 -7.06 0.30
N ASP A 65 16.57 -6.29 -0.78
CA ASP A 65 15.83 -5.02 -0.89
C ASP A 65 14.33 -5.27 -1.06
N LEU A 66 13.95 -6.35 -1.75
CA LEU A 66 12.54 -6.77 -1.78
C LEU A 66 12.03 -7.13 -0.37
N HIS A 67 12.84 -7.81 0.44
CA HIS A 67 12.47 -8.11 1.82
C HIS A 67 12.34 -6.85 2.68
N ARG A 68 13.33 -5.95 2.61
CA ARG A 68 13.27 -4.64 3.30
C ARG A 68 12.04 -3.85 2.89
N ARG A 69 11.73 -3.80 1.59
CA ARG A 69 10.50 -3.17 1.07
C ARG A 69 9.27 -3.75 1.76
N ASN A 70 9.16 -5.07 1.88
CA ASN A 70 8.01 -5.71 2.50
C ASN A 70 7.90 -5.41 4.00
N LEU A 71 9.03 -5.36 4.72
CA LEU A 71 9.04 -5.00 6.14
C LEU A 71 8.58 -3.55 6.36
N HIS A 72 9.12 -2.61 5.60
CA HIS A 72 8.74 -1.20 5.70
C HIS A 72 7.29 -0.98 5.28
N TRP A 73 6.82 -1.65 4.22
CA TRP A 73 5.43 -1.57 3.80
C TRP A 73 4.47 -2.12 4.88
N ALA A 74 4.78 -3.29 5.44
CA ALA A 74 3.99 -3.87 6.52
C ALA A 74 3.97 -2.94 7.74
N LYS A 75 5.12 -2.37 8.13
CA LYS A 75 5.20 -1.45 9.26
C LYS A 75 4.38 -0.18 9.00
N ALA A 76 4.46 0.38 7.81
CA ALA A 76 3.71 1.58 7.45
C ALA A 76 2.18 1.37 7.56
N ILE A 77 1.69 0.21 7.12
CA ILE A 77 0.28 -0.15 7.25
C ILE A 77 -0.10 -0.45 8.70
N ALA A 78 0.72 -1.21 9.43
CA ALA A 78 0.43 -1.52 10.82
C ALA A 78 0.39 -0.25 11.69
N TYR A 79 1.31 0.69 11.46
CA TYR A 79 1.37 1.96 12.17
C TYR A 79 0.14 2.82 11.88
N TRP A 80 -0.25 2.91 10.60
CA TRP A 80 -1.49 3.60 10.21
C TRP A 80 -2.73 2.95 10.84
N MET A 81 -2.80 1.61 10.87
CA MET A 81 -3.92 0.91 11.51
C MET A 81 -4.01 1.20 13.01
N GLU A 82 -2.88 1.27 13.72
CA GLU A 82 -2.86 1.50 15.16
C GLU A 82 -3.12 2.98 15.53
N THR A 83 -2.62 3.92 14.74
CA THR A 83 -2.57 5.35 15.12
C THR A 83 -3.44 6.26 14.27
N GLY A 84 -3.92 5.79 13.11
CA GLY A 84 -4.54 6.62 12.08
C GLY A 84 -3.57 7.55 11.34
N SER A 85 -2.30 7.60 11.72
CA SER A 85 -1.32 8.56 11.21
C SER A 85 -0.50 7.99 10.04
N ASP A 86 0.12 8.87 9.25
CA ASP A 86 1.08 8.46 8.24
C ASP A 86 2.40 8.01 8.87
N ALA A 87 3.07 7.08 8.19
CA ALA A 87 4.26 6.41 8.67
C ALA A 87 5.47 6.85 7.82
N VAL A 88 6.60 7.13 8.46
CA VAL A 88 7.85 7.51 7.75
C VAL A 88 8.39 6.38 6.88
N GLU A 89 7.97 5.14 7.15
CA GLU A 89 8.35 3.93 6.46
C GLU A 89 7.91 3.88 4.99
N TRP A 90 6.93 4.70 4.57
CA TRP A 90 6.54 4.78 3.15
C TRP A 90 7.72 5.13 2.25
N GLU A 91 8.59 6.04 2.69
CA GLU A 91 9.77 6.45 1.91
C GLU A 91 10.79 5.34 1.82
N SER A 92 11.03 4.63 2.93
CA SER A 92 11.91 3.45 2.91
C SER A 92 11.36 2.36 2.00
N ALA A 93 10.05 2.09 2.04
CA ALA A 93 9.41 1.13 1.14
C ALA A 93 9.57 1.52 -0.33
N ARG A 94 9.41 2.82 -0.67
CA ARG A 94 9.62 3.36 -2.02
C ARG A 94 11.06 3.16 -2.50
N VAL A 95 12.03 3.55 -1.69
CA VAL A 95 13.47 3.44 -2.03
C VAL A 95 13.87 1.97 -2.23
N PHE A 96 13.43 1.07 -1.34
CA PHE A 96 13.75 -0.35 -1.47
C PHE A 96 13.01 -1.04 -2.61
N GLU A 97 11.82 -0.57 -2.99
CA GLU A 97 11.14 -1.07 -4.20
C GLU A 97 11.97 -0.79 -5.45
N GLU A 98 12.46 0.44 -5.61
CA GLU A 98 13.32 0.77 -6.75
C GLU A 98 14.66 0.01 -6.72
N ALA A 99 15.27 -0.12 -5.53
CA ALA A 99 16.51 -0.87 -5.35
C ALA A 99 16.32 -2.36 -5.71
N ALA A 100 15.19 -2.95 -5.32
CA ALA A 100 14.88 -4.35 -5.60
C ALA A 100 14.83 -4.65 -7.11
N TRP A 101 14.43 -3.68 -7.94
CA TRP A 101 14.41 -3.84 -9.40
C TRP A 101 15.82 -3.98 -10.00
N ARG A 102 16.85 -3.47 -9.32
CA ARG A 102 18.26 -3.51 -9.75
C ARG A 102 18.99 -4.78 -9.33
N TYR A 103 18.30 -5.72 -8.68
CA TYR A 103 18.89 -6.98 -8.23
C TYR A 103 19.47 -7.78 -9.40
N GLU A 104 20.76 -8.10 -9.33
CA GLU A 104 21.51 -8.68 -10.45
C GLU A 104 21.01 -10.07 -10.86
N LYS A 105 20.60 -10.90 -9.89
CA LYS A 105 20.12 -12.27 -10.13
C LYS A 105 18.62 -12.33 -10.44
N ARG A 106 18.06 -11.24 -10.95
CA ARG A 106 16.65 -11.16 -11.31
C ARG A 106 16.30 -12.12 -12.46
N PRO A 107 15.18 -12.86 -12.36
CA PRO A 107 14.80 -13.82 -13.41
C PRO A 107 14.20 -13.14 -14.66
N TRP A 108 13.82 -11.86 -14.57
CA TRP A 108 13.10 -11.14 -15.62
C TRP A 108 13.82 -9.85 -16.05
N PRO A 109 13.56 -9.33 -17.25
CA PRO A 109 14.04 -8.02 -17.70
C PRO A 109 13.55 -6.86 -16.83
N THR A 110 14.34 -5.79 -16.76
CA THR A 110 14.04 -4.59 -15.92
C THR A 110 12.66 -4.00 -16.23
N ASN A 111 12.29 -3.85 -17.51
CA ASN A 111 11.02 -3.26 -17.90
C ASN A 111 9.81 -4.08 -17.42
N GLU A 112 9.92 -5.42 -17.36
CA GLU A 112 8.85 -6.25 -16.81
C GLU A 112 8.75 -6.13 -15.30
N ILE A 113 9.89 -6.12 -14.61
CA ILE A 113 9.94 -5.94 -13.15
C ILE A 113 9.37 -4.57 -12.76
N VAL A 114 9.77 -3.51 -13.46
CA VAL A 114 9.25 -2.16 -13.23
C VAL A 114 7.77 -2.12 -13.55
N ARG A 115 7.31 -2.71 -14.66
CA ARG A 115 5.88 -2.79 -14.96
C ARG A 115 5.11 -3.51 -13.85
N ASP A 116 5.65 -4.55 -13.24
CA ASP A 116 4.91 -5.28 -12.21
C ASP A 116 5.01 -4.61 -10.83
N GLY A 117 6.12 -3.94 -10.52
CA GLY A 117 6.36 -3.23 -9.25
C GLY A 117 5.88 -1.78 -9.20
N LEU A 118 5.66 -1.13 -10.35
CA LEU A 118 5.32 0.29 -10.41
C LEU A 118 3.96 0.62 -9.78
N ASP A 119 3.01 -0.32 -9.72
CA ASP A 119 1.78 -0.10 -8.94
C ASP A 119 2.10 0.12 -7.45
N ASP A 120 2.99 -0.69 -6.86
CA ASP A 120 3.39 -0.55 -5.46
C ASP A 120 4.26 0.71 -5.25
N TYR A 121 5.24 0.96 -6.13
CA TYR A 121 6.06 2.17 -6.06
C TYR A 121 5.21 3.44 -6.04
N MET A 122 4.22 3.53 -6.95
CA MET A 122 3.36 4.71 -7.03
C MET A 122 2.50 4.89 -5.78
N ALA A 123 2.03 3.79 -5.18
CA ALA A 123 1.32 3.85 -3.89
C ALA A 123 2.23 4.41 -2.79
N PHE A 124 3.49 3.97 -2.73
CA PHE A 124 4.45 4.43 -1.72
C PHE A 124 4.82 5.90 -1.94
N ALA A 125 5.16 6.29 -3.17
CA ALA A 125 5.50 7.67 -3.52
C ALA A 125 4.38 8.65 -3.14
N TYR A 126 3.13 8.33 -3.48
CA TYR A 126 1.99 9.17 -3.09
C TYR A 126 1.86 9.34 -1.57
N GLN A 127 2.12 8.29 -0.78
CA GLN A 127 2.01 8.36 0.68
C GLN A 127 3.16 9.13 1.35
N THR A 128 4.22 9.43 0.62
CA THR A 128 5.35 10.26 1.10
C THR A 128 5.18 11.74 0.80
N GLY A 129 4.21 12.12 -0.04
CA GLY A 129 3.90 13.52 -0.32
C GLY A 129 2.89 14.06 0.69
N ASP A 130 3.09 15.32 1.09
CA ASP A 130 2.14 16.09 1.90
C ASP A 130 2.19 17.58 1.53
N GLU A 131 1.41 18.41 2.22
CA GLU A 131 1.36 19.87 1.96
C GLU A 131 2.68 20.60 2.28
N SER A 132 3.54 20.00 3.11
CA SER A 132 4.81 20.56 3.54
C SER A 132 5.99 20.12 2.66
N SER A 133 5.90 18.95 2.02
CA SER A 133 6.85 18.47 1.01
C SER A 133 6.13 17.74 -0.12
N LEU A 134 6.28 18.29 -1.33
CA LEU A 134 5.74 17.70 -2.55
C LEU A 134 6.67 16.63 -3.16
N ASP A 135 7.83 16.37 -2.54
CA ASP A 135 8.86 15.48 -3.09
C ASP A 135 8.32 14.08 -3.40
N GLY A 136 7.47 13.53 -2.52
CA GLY A 136 6.83 12.24 -2.75
C GLY A 136 5.96 12.20 -4.01
N TYR A 137 5.21 13.27 -4.26
CA TYR A 137 4.39 13.39 -5.45
C TYR A 137 5.24 13.52 -6.71
N GLU A 138 6.29 14.35 -6.69
CA GLU A 138 7.22 14.51 -7.82
C GLU A 138 7.99 13.21 -8.12
N HIS A 139 8.47 12.49 -7.12
CA HIS A 139 9.07 11.15 -7.31
C HIS A 139 8.12 10.17 -8.00
N GLY A 140 6.82 10.25 -7.70
CA GLY A 140 5.79 9.47 -8.36
C GLY A 140 5.63 9.87 -9.83
N ILE A 141 5.55 11.17 -10.10
CA ILE A 141 5.42 11.70 -11.46
C ILE A 141 6.63 11.32 -12.32
N GLU A 142 7.85 11.60 -11.86
CA GLU A 142 9.08 11.30 -12.59
C GLU A 142 9.20 9.80 -12.92
N MET A 143 8.89 8.94 -11.94
CA MET A 143 8.96 7.50 -12.15
C MET A 143 7.90 7.01 -13.14
N TYR A 144 6.69 7.53 -13.07
CA TYR A 144 5.62 7.17 -14.00
C TYR A 144 5.95 7.60 -15.43
N GLU A 145 6.31 8.87 -15.63
CA GLU A 145 6.64 9.44 -16.95
C GLU A 145 7.82 8.72 -17.60
N ARG A 146 8.80 8.29 -16.80
CA ARG A 146 9.97 7.54 -17.29
C ARG A 146 9.63 6.18 -17.90
N TRP A 147 8.58 5.50 -17.43
CA TRP A 147 8.36 4.09 -17.73
C TRP A 147 7.04 3.76 -18.45
N VAL A 148 6.05 4.65 -18.45
CA VAL A 148 4.72 4.34 -19.02
C VAL A 148 4.41 5.10 -20.30
N ASP A 149 4.87 6.34 -20.44
CA ASP A 149 4.43 7.39 -21.39
C ASP A 149 3.47 8.42 -20.76
N SER A 150 3.66 9.66 -21.18
CA SER A 150 3.64 10.91 -20.39
C SER A 150 2.28 11.59 -20.24
N GLN A 151 1.22 11.04 -20.84
CA GLN A 151 -0.08 11.70 -20.86
C GLN A 151 -0.88 11.44 -19.57
N PRO A 152 -1.41 12.49 -18.91
CA PRO A 152 -2.34 12.33 -17.80
C PRO A 152 -3.55 11.45 -18.18
N PRO A 153 -3.97 10.51 -17.31
CA PRO A 153 -5.02 9.56 -17.62
C PRO A 153 -6.42 10.20 -17.65
N GLN A 154 -7.32 9.63 -18.43
CA GLN A 154 -8.74 10.02 -18.42
C GLN A 154 -9.47 9.32 -17.26
N LEU A 155 -9.94 10.09 -16.28
CA LEU A 155 -10.60 9.55 -15.08
C LEU A 155 -11.88 8.75 -15.37
N SER A 156 -12.49 8.91 -16.54
CA SER A 156 -13.69 8.16 -16.96
C SER A 156 -13.44 6.67 -17.20
N LYS A 157 -12.18 6.27 -17.46
CA LYS A 157 -11.78 4.87 -17.67
C LYS A 157 -11.54 4.15 -16.34
N VAL A 158 -11.52 2.82 -16.38
CA VAL A 158 -11.00 2.02 -15.27
C VAL A 158 -9.48 2.10 -15.30
N LEU A 159 -8.92 2.82 -14.34
CA LEU A 159 -7.48 3.05 -14.25
C LEU A 159 -6.77 1.86 -13.61
N LYS A 160 -5.54 1.61 -14.04
CA LYS A 160 -4.58 0.81 -13.28
C LYS A 160 -4.16 1.57 -12.02
N PRO A 161 -3.70 0.86 -10.97
CA PRO A 161 -3.30 1.52 -9.72
C PRO A 161 -2.22 2.61 -9.95
N ARG A 162 -1.18 2.33 -10.74
CA ARG A 162 -0.16 3.33 -11.16
C ARG A 162 -0.74 4.59 -11.83
N GLU A 163 -1.73 4.44 -12.70
CA GLU A 163 -2.36 5.54 -13.44
C GLU A 163 -3.16 6.42 -12.48
N TYR A 164 -3.88 5.77 -11.55
CA TYR A 164 -4.63 6.49 -10.53
C TYR A 164 -3.72 7.26 -9.57
N ALA A 165 -2.66 6.64 -9.06
CA ALA A 165 -1.69 7.34 -8.21
C ALA A 165 -0.96 8.46 -8.96
N TYR A 166 -0.67 8.29 -10.26
CA TYR A 166 -0.12 9.38 -11.07
C TYR A 166 -1.06 10.58 -11.15
N ALA A 167 -2.37 10.34 -11.38
CA ALA A 167 -3.36 11.41 -11.37
C ALA A 167 -3.44 12.14 -10.01
N LEU A 168 -3.31 11.40 -8.90
CA LEU A 168 -3.25 11.98 -7.56
C LEU A 168 -1.97 12.83 -7.37
N CYS A 169 -0.80 12.33 -7.77
CA CYS A 169 0.43 13.10 -7.68
C CYS A 169 0.36 14.39 -8.52
N LEU A 170 -0.18 14.33 -9.74
CA LEU A 170 -0.41 15.52 -10.57
C LEU A 170 -1.36 16.52 -9.89
N TYR A 171 -2.44 16.03 -9.28
CA TYR A 171 -3.40 16.88 -8.59
C TYR A 171 -2.76 17.73 -7.49
N HIS A 172 -1.83 17.14 -6.72
CA HIS A 172 -1.15 17.85 -5.64
C HIS A 172 0.05 18.68 -6.09
N ALA A 173 0.93 18.14 -6.94
CA ALA A 173 2.20 18.79 -7.28
C ALA A 173 2.14 19.65 -8.56
N ARG A 174 1.21 19.38 -9.48
CA ARG A 174 1.10 20.05 -10.78
C ARG A 174 -0.35 20.48 -11.06
N PRO A 175 -0.93 21.38 -10.25
CA PRO A 175 -2.34 21.75 -10.33
C PRO A 175 -2.75 22.33 -11.70
N ASP A 176 -1.84 23.02 -12.40
CA ASP A 176 -2.11 23.54 -13.75
C ASP A 176 -2.41 22.41 -14.76
N ILE A 177 -1.69 21.29 -14.66
CA ILE A 177 -1.95 20.10 -15.48
C ILE A 177 -3.26 19.45 -15.01
N ALA A 178 -3.43 19.26 -13.71
CA ALA A 178 -4.62 18.63 -13.15
C ALA A 178 -5.92 19.35 -13.56
N HIS A 179 -5.92 20.69 -13.54
CA HIS A 179 -7.06 21.49 -13.98
C HIS A 179 -7.37 21.33 -15.48
N GLN A 180 -6.36 21.24 -16.34
CA GLN A 180 -6.57 20.99 -17.78
C GLN A 180 -7.29 19.67 -18.04
N TYR A 181 -7.05 18.67 -17.20
CA TYR A 181 -7.69 17.35 -17.29
C TYR A 181 -8.94 17.23 -16.40
N SER A 182 -9.42 18.35 -15.83
CA SER A 182 -10.62 18.41 -14.99
C SER A 182 -10.54 17.49 -13.78
N TYR A 183 -9.37 17.40 -13.14
CA TYR A 183 -9.21 16.66 -11.91
C TYR A 183 -9.69 17.49 -10.73
N ASP A 184 -10.60 16.91 -9.97
CA ASP A 184 -11.05 17.42 -8.68
C ASP A 184 -11.19 16.24 -7.70
N THR A 185 -11.36 16.55 -6.42
CA THR A 185 -11.48 15.54 -5.36
C THR A 185 -12.61 14.53 -5.63
N ALA A 186 -13.76 14.97 -6.15
CA ALA A 186 -14.92 14.12 -6.39
C ALA A 186 -14.72 13.14 -7.55
N SER A 187 -14.13 13.62 -8.64
CA SER A 187 -13.79 12.84 -9.84
C SER A 187 -12.66 11.86 -9.55
N LEU A 188 -11.63 12.26 -8.79
CA LEU A 188 -10.54 11.40 -8.32
C LEU A 188 -11.07 10.32 -7.39
N PHE A 189 -11.92 10.66 -6.42
CA PHE A 189 -12.54 9.66 -5.55
C PHE A 189 -13.37 8.65 -6.34
N THR A 190 -14.18 9.12 -7.29
CA THR A 190 -14.98 8.25 -8.16
C THR A 190 -14.11 7.33 -9.03
N ALA A 191 -13.01 7.84 -9.59
CA ALA A 191 -12.04 7.04 -10.34
C ALA A 191 -11.35 6.00 -9.45
N GLY A 192 -10.95 6.39 -8.25
CA GLY A 192 -10.35 5.52 -7.24
C GLY A 192 -11.27 4.35 -6.88
N ARG A 193 -12.55 4.62 -6.60
CA ARG A 193 -13.58 3.60 -6.35
C ARG A 193 -13.71 2.60 -7.50
N ARG A 194 -13.70 3.08 -8.76
CA ARG A 194 -13.70 2.20 -9.95
C ARG A 194 -12.47 1.31 -10.00
N MET A 195 -11.30 1.86 -9.70
CA MET A 195 -10.04 1.11 -9.62
C MET A 195 -10.11 0.04 -8.50
N LEU A 196 -10.61 0.39 -7.30
CA LEU A 196 -10.79 -0.56 -6.20
C LEU A 196 -11.67 -1.75 -6.60
N ARG A 197 -12.83 -1.50 -7.22
CA ARG A 197 -13.75 -2.55 -7.68
C ARG A 197 -13.12 -3.53 -8.67
N GLY A 198 -12.18 -3.05 -9.49
CA GLY A 198 -11.45 -3.88 -10.43
C GLY A 198 -10.38 -4.78 -9.80
N ASN A 199 -10.00 -4.54 -8.54
CA ASN A 199 -8.83 -5.18 -7.93
C ASN A 199 -9.08 -5.83 -6.56
N LEU A 200 -9.92 -5.26 -5.67
CA LEU A 200 -10.09 -5.73 -4.29
C LEU A 200 -10.46 -7.20 -4.21
N GLU A 201 -11.57 -7.59 -4.85
CA GLU A 201 -12.11 -8.95 -4.75
C GLU A 201 -11.19 -9.98 -5.41
N SER A 202 -10.78 -9.76 -6.66
CA SER A 202 -10.14 -10.81 -7.47
C SER A 202 -8.61 -10.83 -7.39
N ARG A 203 -7.97 -9.67 -7.16
CA ARG A 203 -6.51 -9.53 -7.26
C ARG A 203 -5.83 -9.28 -5.94
N TRP A 204 -6.52 -8.65 -5.01
CA TRP A 204 -5.94 -8.31 -3.71
C TRP A 204 -6.46 -9.24 -2.62
N PHE A 205 -7.64 -8.98 -2.06
CA PHE A 205 -8.17 -9.77 -0.95
C PHE A 205 -8.44 -11.22 -1.32
N GLY A 206 -9.05 -11.49 -2.48
CA GLY A 206 -9.25 -12.88 -2.94
C GLY A 206 -7.96 -13.63 -3.26
N ALA A 207 -6.84 -12.93 -3.43
CA ALA A 207 -5.51 -13.50 -3.62
C ALA A 207 -4.64 -13.43 -2.34
N GLY A 208 -5.20 -13.02 -1.20
CA GLY A 208 -4.49 -12.93 0.09
C GLY A 208 -3.56 -11.72 0.24
N GLN A 209 -3.61 -10.73 -0.66
CA GLN A 209 -2.76 -9.53 -0.63
C GLN A 209 -3.43 -8.40 0.18
N TYR A 210 -3.70 -8.67 1.46
CA TYR A 210 -4.46 -7.78 2.32
C TYR A 210 -3.76 -6.45 2.59
N ILE A 211 -2.44 -6.45 2.80
CA ILE A 211 -1.65 -5.22 2.94
C ILE A 211 -1.81 -4.31 1.71
N ARG A 212 -1.76 -4.90 0.51
CA ARG A 212 -1.94 -4.16 -0.75
C ARG A 212 -3.35 -3.57 -0.86
N GLY A 213 -4.37 -4.37 -0.60
CA GLY A 213 -5.76 -3.88 -0.62
C GLY A 213 -6.00 -2.77 0.41
N ALA A 214 -5.49 -2.91 1.64
CA ALA A 214 -5.57 -1.88 2.68
C ALA A 214 -4.85 -0.59 2.27
N THR A 215 -3.70 -0.69 1.60
CA THR A 215 -2.95 0.47 1.08
C THR A 215 -3.80 1.29 0.12
N TRP A 216 -4.43 0.63 -0.86
CA TRP A 216 -5.26 1.33 -1.84
C TRP A 216 -6.58 1.83 -1.27
N LEU A 217 -7.18 1.11 -0.31
CA LEU A 217 -8.35 1.62 0.44
C LEU A 217 -8.00 2.91 1.18
N LYS A 218 -6.87 2.94 1.89
CA LYS A 218 -6.37 4.15 2.55
C LYS A 218 -6.23 5.31 1.58
N ILE A 219 -5.54 5.09 0.45
CA ILE A 219 -5.30 6.13 -0.56
C ILE A 219 -6.62 6.69 -1.11
N VAL A 220 -7.54 5.82 -1.52
CA VAL A 220 -8.80 6.24 -2.16
C VAL A 220 -9.75 6.89 -1.16
N HIS A 221 -9.96 6.31 0.02
CA HIS A 221 -10.94 6.82 0.97
C HIS A 221 -10.46 8.08 1.69
N ARG A 222 -9.14 8.29 1.85
CA ARG A 222 -8.61 9.59 2.32
C ARG A 222 -8.90 10.74 1.35
N CYS A 223 -8.99 10.46 0.05
CA CYS A 223 -9.41 11.46 -0.95
C CYS A 223 -10.88 11.87 -0.75
N GLY A 224 -11.75 10.95 -0.33
CA GLY A 224 -13.17 11.22 -0.13
C GLY A 224 -13.53 11.76 1.27
N ASP A 225 -12.88 11.26 2.32
CA ASP A 225 -13.12 11.65 3.71
C ASP A 225 -11.84 11.45 4.53
N GLN A 226 -11.20 12.56 4.90
CA GLN A 226 -9.94 12.56 5.64
C GLN A 226 -10.10 12.17 7.13
N LEU A 227 -11.32 12.11 7.65
CA LEU A 227 -11.60 11.83 9.07
C LEU A 227 -11.93 10.35 9.32
N LEU A 228 -11.95 9.51 8.29
CA LEU A 228 -12.19 8.09 8.43
C LEU A 228 -11.13 7.42 9.30
N SER A 229 -11.59 6.68 10.31
CA SER A 229 -10.69 5.82 11.07
C SER A 229 -10.12 4.71 10.17
N PRO A 230 -8.96 4.11 10.52
CA PRO A 230 -8.43 2.97 9.79
C PRO A 230 -9.40 1.78 9.73
N LEU A 231 -10.12 1.51 10.82
CA LEU A 231 -11.10 0.43 10.90
C LEU A 231 -12.26 0.67 9.94
N ASP A 232 -12.81 1.88 9.93
CA ASP A 232 -13.91 2.23 9.02
C ASP A 232 -13.44 2.23 7.56
N THR A 233 -12.21 2.68 7.30
CA THR A 233 -11.58 2.63 5.98
C THR A 233 -11.47 1.19 5.46
N ILE A 234 -11.04 0.25 6.31
CA ILE A 234 -10.95 -1.17 5.94
C ILE A 234 -12.35 -1.75 5.70
N ARG A 235 -13.34 -1.42 6.54
CA ARG A 235 -14.72 -1.90 6.38
C ARG A 235 -15.41 -1.37 5.12
N LYS A 236 -15.02 -0.18 4.63
CA LYS A 236 -15.49 0.34 3.35
C LYS A 236 -15.10 -0.51 2.14
N ALA A 237 -14.26 -1.53 2.30
CA ALA A 237 -13.99 -2.49 1.24
C ALA A 237 -15.26 -3.12 0.64
N TYR A 238 -16.29 -3.40 1.45
CA TYR A 238 -17.54 -3.99 0.95
C TYR A 238 -18.32 -3.06 0.02
N ASP A 239 -18.20 -1.74 0.18
CA ASP A 239 -18.79 -0.75 -0.74
C ASP A 239 -18.18 -0.83 -2.16
N ASP A 240 -16.98 -1.44 -2.25
CA ASP A 240 -16.17 -1.59 -3.46
C ASP A 240 -15.95 -3.06 -3.87
N MET A 241 -16.62 -4.01 -3.21
CA MET A 241 -16.63 -5.45 -3.57
C MET A 241 -18.08 -5.93 -3.82
N PRO A 242 -18.70 -5.55 -4.95
CA PRO A 242 -20.14 -5.71 -5.16
C PRO A 242 -20.66 -7.15 -5.18
N ASN A 243 -19.79 -8.15 -5.35
CA ASN A 243 -20.19 -9.56 -5.35
C ASN A 243 -20.04 -10.24 -3.97
N VAL A 244 -19.47 -9.54 -2.99
CA VAL A 244 -19.27 -10.06 -1.63
C VAL A 244 -20.35 -9.48 -0.72
N LYS A 245 -21.17 -10.35 -0.13
CA LYS A 245 -22.17 -9.95 0.87
C LYS A 245 -21.51 -9.81 2.23
N SER A 246 -21.66 -8.65 2.87
CA SER A 246 -21.28 -8.39 4.27
C SER A 246 -22.31 -8.94 5.23
#